data_AF-A0A5E4CYY2-F1
#
_entry.id   AF-A0A5E4CYY2-F1
#
_cell.length_a   1.000
_cell.length_b   1.000
_cell.length_c   1.000
_cell.angle_alpha   90.00
_cell.angle_beta   90.00
_cell.angle_gamma   90.00
#
_symmetry.space_group_name_H-M   'P 1'
#
loop_
_entity.id
_entity.type
_entity.pdbx_description
1 polymer ?
#
loop_
_entity_poly.entity_id
_entity_poly.type
_entity_poly.pdbx_seq_one_letter_code
_entity_poly.pdbx_strand_id
1 'polypeptide(L)'
;AILIWSLVKFQRPTYGEISYPDWGVALGWCMIIFCIIWIPIVAIIKIVQAEGNIFQRIVSCCKPAPNWGPYLEQHRGERYKNMVEPKKEIDHEIPTISGSRKPE
;
A
#
# COMPACT_ATOMS: atom_id res chain seq x y z
N ALA A 1 1.98 8.83 16.41
CA ALA A 1 2.55 9.99 17.13
C ALA A 1 3.81 10.55 16.46
N ILE A 2 4.75 9.71 15.99
CA ILE A 2 6.04 10.15 15.43
C ILE A 2 5.88 11.11 14.24
N LEU A 3 4.98 10.80 13.30
CA LEU A 3 4.79 11.61 12.08
C LEU A 3 4.30 13.04 12.42
N ILE A 4 3.29 13.16 13.27
CA ILE A 4 2.75 14.46 13.71
C ILE A 4 3.81 15.23 14.50
N TRP A 5 4.50 14.58 15.43
CA TRP A 5 5.57 15.22 16.20
C TRP A 5 6.71 15.73 15.31
N SER A 6 7.12 14.93 14.32
CA SER A 6 8.15 15.31 13.35
C SER A 6 7.73 16.52 12.51
N LEU A 7 6.45 16.64 12.15
CA LEU A 7 5.94 17.79 11.40
C LEU A 7 5.90 19.05 12.28
N VAL A 8 5.46 18.94 13.53
CA VAL A 8 5.40 20.06 14.48
C VAL A 8 6.80 20.57 14.84
N LYS A 9 7.78 19.68 14.95
CA LYS A 9 9.17 20.01 15.27
C LYS A 9 10.03 20.27 14.03
N PHE A 10 9.45 20.31 12.84
CA PHE A 10 10.20 20.61 11.63
C PHE A 10 10.82 22.01 11.71
N GLN A 11 12.13 22.08 11.47
CA GLN A 11 12.88 23.34 11.37
C GLN A 11 13.52 23.39 9.99
N ARG A 12 13.81 24.61 9.51
CA ARG A 12 14.46 24.77 8.22
C ARG A 12 15.81 24.03 8.22
N PRO A 13 16.10 23.22 7.19
CA PRO A 13 17.37 22.52 7.11
C PRO A 13 18.51 23.54 7.00
N THR A 14 19.60 23.30 7.73
CA THR A 14 20.83 24.09 7.66
C THR A 14 21.97 23.19 7.18
N TYR A 15 22.89 23.77 6.41
CA TYR A 15 24.15 23.14 6.03
C TYR A 15 25.27 23.84 6.78
N GLY A 16 25.73 23.25 7.89
CA GLY A 16 26.62 23.92 8.82
C GLY A 16 25.96 25.17 9.41
N GLU A 17 26.57 26.33 9.19
CA GLU A 17 26.05 27.64 9.63
C GLU A 17 25.16 28.33 8.57
N ILE A 18 25.05 27.76 7.36
CA ILE A 18 24.30 28.37 6.25
C ILE A 18 22.90 27.77 6.21
N SER A 19 21.88 28.62 6.29
CA SER A 19 20.49 28.20 6.11
C SER A 19 20.18 27.88 4.65
N TYR A 20 19.42 26.81 4.41
CA TYR A 20 18.95 26.51 3.05
C TYR A 20 18.08 27.66 2.53
N PRO A 21 18.22 28.01 1.24
CA PRO A 21 17.37 29.02 0.65
C PRO A 21 15.92 28.54 0.55
N ASP A 22 14.98 29.49 0.64
CA ASP A 22 13.54 29.21 0.70
C ASP A 22 13.02 28.43 -0.51
N TRP A 23 13.59 28.69 -1.70
CA TRP A 23 13.26 27.94 -2.91
C TRP A 23 13.66 26.47 -2.81
N GLY A 24 14.76 26.14 -2.12
CA GLY A 24 15.24 24.76 -1.95
C GLY A 24 14.32 23.97 -1.03
N VAL A 25 13.83 24.61 0.03
CA VAL A 25 12.83 24.03 0.94
C VAL A 25 11.50 23.82 0.21
N ALA A 26 11.07 24.80 -0.60
CA ALA A 26 9.86 24.68 -1.41
C ALA A 26 9.94 23.50 -2.39
N LEU A 27 11.08 23.32 -3.08
CA LEU A 27 11.29 22.16 -3.95
C LEU A 27 11.18 20.83 -3.21
N GLY A 28 11.75 20.72 -2.01
CA GLY A 28 11.62 19.51 -1.19
C GLY A 28 10.16 19.16 -0.87
N TRP A 29 9.35 20.15 -0.49
CA TRP A 29 7.91 19.96 -0.29
C TRP A 29 7.16 19.60 -1.56
N CYS A 30 7.51 20.20 -2.70
CA CYS A 30 6.95 19.85 -4.00
C CYS A 30 7.22 18.37 -4.34
N MET A 31 8.43 17.87 -4.09
CA MET A 31 8.76 16.46 -4.32
C MET A 31 7.95 15.52 -3.43
N ILE A 32 7.80 15.86 -2.14
CA ILE A 32 6.98 15.07 -1.20
C ILE A 32 5.52 15.01 -1.67
N ILE A 33 4.95 16.17 -2.01
CA ILE A 33 3.57 16.25 -2.48
C ILE A 33 3.41 15.45 -3.78
N PHE A 34 4.35 15.57 -4.72
CA PHE A 34 4.32 14.84 -5.98
C PHE A 34 4.33 13.31 -5.78
N CYS A 35 5.07 12.79 -4.82
CA CYS A 35 5.04 11.36 -4.51
C CYS A 35 3.70 10.94 -3.87
N ILE A 36 3.16 11.76 -2.96
CA ILE A 36 1.97 11.40 -2.17
C ILE A 36 0.67 11.60 -2.95
N ILE A 37 0.60 12.56 -3.88
CA ILE A 37 -0.62 12.96 -4.59
C ILE A 37 -1.23 11.84 -5.45
N TRP A 38 -0.43 10.87 -5.89
CA TRP A 38 -0.93 9.73 -6.66
C TRP A 38 -1.94 8.86 -5.88
N ILE A 39 -1.78 8.77 -4.55
CA ILE A 39 -2.68 7.99 -3.69
C ILE A 39 -4.12 8.56 -3.74
N PRO A 40 -4.37 9.84 -3.42
CA PRO A 40 -5.71 10.41 -3.52
C PRO A 40 -6.21 10.50 -4.96
N ILE A 41 -5.35 10.74 -5.97
CA ILE A 41 -5.79 10.74 -7.37
C ILE A 41 -6.40 9.39 -7.75
N VAL A 42 -5.69 8.28 -7.50
CA VAL A 42 -6.19 6.94 -7.81
C VAL A 42 -7.44 6.63 -6.98
N ALA A 43 -7.48 7.02 -5.71
CA ALA A 43 -8.65 6.85 -4.87
C ALA A 43 -9.89 7.56 -5.45
N ILE A 44 -9.74 8.81 -5.89
CA ILE A 44 -10.84 9.59 -6.51
C ILE A 44 -11.30 8.92 -7.81
N ILE A 45 -10.37 8.49 -8.68
CA ILE A 45 -10.71 7.79 -9.93
C ILE A 45 -11.55 6.54 -9.62
N LYS A 46 -11.14 5.73 -8.63
CA LYS A 46 -11.87 4.51 -8.24
C LYS A 46 -13.25 4.82 -7.66
N ILE A 47 -13.39 5.88 -6.86
CA ILE A 47 -14.67 6.30 -6.29
C ILE A 47 -15.62 6.84 -7.37
N VAL A 48 -15.11 7.59 -8.36
CA VAL A 48 -15.92 8.13 -9.46
C VAL A 48 -16.39 6.99 -10.39
N GLN A 49 -15.53 6.02 -10.67
CA GLN A 49 -15.85 4.84 -11.48
C GLN A 49 -16.80 3.86 -10.78
N ALA A 50 -16.81 3.82 -9.44
CA ALA A 50 -17.75 2.97 -8.70
C ALA A 50 -19.19 3.48 -8.86
N GLU A 51 -20.14 2.59 -9.09
CA GLU A 51 -21.56 2.95 -9.20
C GLU A 51 -22.21 3.07 -7.80
N GLY A 52 -23.24 3.91 -7.66
CA GLY A 52 -24.03 4.04 -6.41
C GLY A 52 -23.91 5.38 -5.67
N ASN A 53 -24.37 5.41 -4.41
CA ASN A 53 -24.32 6.59 -3.53
C ASN A 53 -22.90 6.82 -2.98
N ILE A 54 -22.50 8.07 -2.67
CA ILE A 54 -21.13 8.47 -2.30
C ILE A 54 -20.58 7.62 -1.13
N PHE A 55 -21.39 7.42 -0.09
CA PHE A 55 -21.02 6.55 1.04
C PHE A 55 -20.88 5.07 0.64
N GLN A 56 -21.76 4.56 -0.23
CA GLN A 56 -21.67 3.18 -0.72
C GLN A 56 -20.44 2.97 -1.61
N ARG A 57 -20.07 3.96 -2.42
CA ARG A 57 -18.86 3.95 -3.26
C ARG A 57 -17.60 3.88 -2.39
N ILE A 58 -17.51 4.69 -1.34
CA ILE A 58 -16.37 4.66 -0.40
C ILE A 58 -16.28 3.30 0.29
N VAL A 59 -17.39 2.82 0.85
CA VAL A 59 -17.42 1.51 1.52
C VAL A 59 -17.06 0.39 0.55
N SER A 60 -17.52 0.44 -0.70
CA SER A 60 -17.18 -0.55 -1.72
C SER A 60 -15.71 -0.48 -2.14
N CYS A 61 -15.13 0.71 -2.30
CA CYS A 61 -13.72 0.87 -2.65
C CYS A 61 -12.77 0.44 -1.52
N CYS A 62 -13.21 0.52 -0.27
CA CYS A 62 -12.44 0.05 0.88
C CYS A 62 -12.60 -1.45 1.17
N LYS A 63 -13.42 -2.18 0.40
CA LYS A 63 -13.51 -3.64 0.52
C LYS A 63 -12.31 -4.29 -0.19
N PRO A 64 -11.71 -5.33 0.41
CA PRO A 64 -10.66 -6.09 -0.25
C PRO A 64 -11.21 -6.79 -1.49
N ALA A 65 -10.33 -7.07 -2.45
CA ALA A 65 -10.69 -7.83 -3.63
C ALA A 65 -11.24 -9.22 -3.25
N PRO A 66 -12.19 -9.78 -4.03
CA PRO A 66 -12.83 -11.07 -3.70
C PRO A 66 -11.85 -12.27 -3.68
N ASN A 67 -10.68 -12.13 -4.30
CA ASN A 67 -9.59 -13.11 -4.32
C ASN A 67 -8.43 -12.75 -3.36
N TRP A 68 -8.63 -11.77 -2.47
CA TRP A 68 -7.58 -11.31 -1.56
C TRP A 68 -7.35 -12.31 -0.41
N GLY A 69 -6.21 -13.00 -0.44
CA GLY A 69 -5.83 -13.97 0.59
C GLY A 69 -4.45 -14.58 0.35
N PRO A 70 -4.03 -15.55 1.18
CA PRO A 70 -2.78 -16.28 0.99
C PRO A 70 -2.70 -16.88 -0.40
N TYR A 71 -1.59 -16.63 -1.09
CA TYR A 71 -1.37 -17.10 -2.46
C TYR A 71 -1.47 -18.63 -2.53
N LEU A 72 -0.72 -19.32 -1.65
CA LEU A 72 -0.75 -20.77 -1.52
C LEU A 72 -2.04 -21.26 -0.86
N GLU A 73 -2.67 -22.24 -1.48
CA GLU A 73 -3.89 -22.89 -1.00
C GLU A 73 -3.70 -23.50 0.39
N GLN A 74 -2.52 -24.07 0.69
CA GLN A 74 -2.21 -24.67 1.99
C GLN A 74 -2.27 -23.68 3.17
N HIS A 75 -2.14 -22.37 2.92
CA HIS A 75 -2.23 -21.33 3.96
C HIS A 75 -3.62 -20.68 4.02
N ARG A 76 -4.57 -21.08 3.16
CA ARG A 76 -5.96 -20.64 3.22
C ARG A 76 -6.72 -21.43 4.28
N GLY A 77 -6.63 -20.99 5.53
CA GLY A 77 -7.43 -21.55 6.63
C GLY A 77 -8.93 -21.26 6.52
N GLU A 78 -9.70 -21.57 7.57
CA GLU A 78 -11.17 -21.38 7.67
C GLU A 78 -11.69 -20.03 7.14
N ARG A 79 -10.92 -18.95 7.38
CA ARG A 79 -11.28 -17.57 7.00
C ARG A 79 -11.40 -17.35 5.49
N TYR A 80 -10.70 -18.14 4.67
CA TYR A 80 -10.58 -17.93 3.22
C TYR A 80 -11.31 -19.01 2.40
N LYS A 81 -12.09 -19.89 3.05
CA LYS A 81 -12.76 -21.04 2.40
C LYS A 81 -13.77 -20.68 1.31
N ASN A 82 -14.46 -19.56 1.47
CA ASN A 82 -15.54 -19.13 0.55
C ASN A 82 -15.08 -18.09 -0.48
N MET A 83 -13.78 -18.01 -0.78
CA MET A 83 -13.24 -17.04 -1.74
C MET A 83 -13.22 -17.57 -3.16
N VAL A 84 -13.31 -16.65 -4.13
CA VAL A 84 -13.14 -16.97 -5.55
C VAL A 84 -11.68 -17.33 -5.79
N GLU A 85 -11.45 -18.51 -6.37
CA GLU A 85 -10.09 -18.94 -6.69
C GLU A 85 -9.44 -17.97 -7.69
N PRO A 86 -8.20 -17.49 -7.42
CA PRO A 86 -7.45 -16.76 -8.42
C PRO A 86 -7.18 -17.69 -9.60
N LYS A 87 -7.22 -17.14 -10.82
CA LYS A 87 -6.85 -17.86 -12.04
C LYS A 87 -5.41 -18.38 -11.86
N LYS A 88 -5.22 -19.71 -11.87
CA LYS A 88 -3.90 -20.35 -11.79
C LYS A 88 -3.11 -19.95 -13.04
N GLU A 89 -2.31 -18.90 -12.94
CA GLU A 89 -1.24 -18.65 -13.89
C GLU A 89 -0.13 -19.66 -13.55
N ILE A 90 0.33 -20.38 -14.57
CA ILE A 90 1.30 -21.47 -14.42
C ILE A 90 2.66 -20.84 -14.12
N ASP A 91 2.86 -20.44 -12.88
CA ASP A 91 4.07 -19.74 -12.46
C ASP A 91 4.98 -20.67 -11.70
N HIS A 92 6.18 -20.81 -12.26
CA HIS A 92 7.38 -21.40 -11.71
C HIS A 92 7.39 -21.43 -10.19
N GLU A 93 7.14 -22.61 -9.64
CA GLU A 93 7.37 -22.88 -8.23
C GLU A 93 8.79 -22.41 -7.89
N ILE A 94 8.91 -21.41 -7.02
CA ILE A 94 10.17 -21.16 -6.32
C ILE A 94 10.46 -22.48 -5.61
N PRO A 95 11.58 -23.17 -5.90
CA PRO A 95 11.91 -24.43 -5.25
C PRO A 95 12.17 -24.10 -3.78
N THR A 96 11.09 -24.08 -3.01
CA THR A 96 11.14 -23.88 -1.58
C THR A 96 11.77 -25.17 -1.10
N ILE A 97 12.96 -25.07 -0.51
CA ILE A 97 13.66 -26.23 0.06
C ILE A 97 12.68 -26.90 1.02
N SER A 98 12.04 -27.97 0.54
CA SER A 98 11.24 -28.84 1.36
C SER A 98 12.23 -29.44 2.34
N GLY A 99 12.09 -29.07 3.62
CA GLY A 99 12.79 -29.71 4.71
C GLY A 99 12.45 -31.19 4.71
N SER A 100 13.25 -31.97 4.01
CA SER A 100 13.27 -33.42 4.07
C SER A 100 13.69 -33.79 5.49
N ARG A 101 12.71 -34.09 6.34
CA ARG A 101 12.96 -34.87 7.56
C ARG A 101 12.23 -36.20 7.39
N LYS A 102 12.95 -37.11 6.74
CA LYS A 102 12.66 -38.54 6.63
C LYS A 102 12.48 -39.11 8.05
N PRO A 103 11.44 -39.91 8.33
CA PRO A 103 11.38 -40.66 9.57
C PRO A 103 12.36 -41.85 9.46
N GLU A 104 13.35 -41.89 10.35
CA GLU A 104 13.98 -43.14 10.79
C GLU A 104 13.26 -43.65 12.03
#